data_AF-A0A0F9TLV8-F1
#
_entry.id   AF-A0A0F9TLV8-F1
#
_cell.length_a   1.000
_cell.length_b   1.000
_cell.length_c   1.000
_cell.angle_alpha   90.00
_cell.angle_beta   90.00
_cell.angle_gamma   90.00
#
_symmetry.space_group_name_H-M   'P 1'
#
loop_
_entity.id
_entity.type
_entity.pdbx_description
1 polymer ?
#
loop_
_entity_poly.entity_id
_entity_poly.type
_entity_poly.pdbx_seq_one_letter_code
_entity_poly.pdbx_strand_id
1 'polypeptide(L)'
;MNDHPSIAAVDLGSNSFHLVVAREVDGTLQILHKEKQRVYLADGLDDKFRLSQQAIDRALIVLKQFAKTLQDFPACNVKVAATYTFRRAKNIHAFLTQANKAFPFHIDVIAGQEEARLIYQGVAHYVHNEDNRLVIDIGGGSTELIVGKHFKHKLLTSRNMGCVSYTNQFFSDGIINSKRFNKAEIKAEQEIEAIFANYVAEGWKNVIGTSGTIKSILAMVSAQNPHQPCITYDDLLSLKQQFIKSKRIDNLQIEGLTPERQQSMCGGLAILIAIFREFAITELTYSDFSLREGLLHEMQQKLADKDIRSNTINNVSDRYTVDKAHATRVSDTAIWLYERLKSSWQLNNKDDVALLTWAAKLHEIGLSINSSGINKHSAYIVANSQLPGFTQQEQLILSSLIRFYRKKIKLDELSEFITISQQQVLKLITILRLAILFNQKRQVSQKPNMEISANSIGLFIKFCDNYLQEHTLLQADLELEQRYLKKVGIALNCS
;
A
#
# COMPACT_ATOMS: atom_id res chain seq x y z
N MET A 1 12.92 -20.30 26.55
CA MET A 1 11.92 -19.67 25.67
C MET A 1 12.59 -18.41 25.13
N ASN A 2 12.61 -18.19 23.82
CA ASN A 2 13.24 -16.98 23.28
C ASN A 2 12.33 -15.78 23.60
N ASP A 3 12.79 -14.86 24.45
CA ASP A 3 12.07 -13.66 24.92
C ASP A 3 11.81 -12.59 23.83
N HIS A 4 12.04 -12.93 22.56
CA HIS A 4 11.92 -12.00 21.43
C HIS A 4 11.08 -12.60 20.31
N PRO A 5 9.85 -12.12 20.05
CA PRO A 5 9.02 -12.61 18.96
C PRO A 5 9.70 -12.33 17.62
N SER A 6 9.77 -13.36 16.76
CA SER A 6 10.25 -13.19 15.39
C SER A 6 9.14 -12.62 14.51
N ILE A 7 9.52 -11.77 13.57
CA ILE A 7 8.67 -11.18 12.54
C ILE A 7 9.20 -11.54 11.15
N ALA A 8 8.32 -11.60 10.16
CA ALA A 8 8.68 -11.88 8.79
C ALA A 8 8.04 -10.89 7.81
N ALA A 9 8.83 -10.43 6.85
CA ALA A 9 8.39 -9.63 5.73
C ALA A 9 8.56 -10.42 4.43
N VAL A 10 7.48 -10.49 3.65
CA VAL A 10 7.46 -11.10 2.33
C VAL A 10 7.15 -10.01 1.29
N ASP A 11 7.96 -9.93 0.25
CA ASP A 11 7.76 -9.04 -0.89
C ASP A 11 7.53 -9.89 -2.15
N LEU A 12 6.34 -9.75 -2.73
CA LEU A 12 5.92 -10.41 -3.96
C LEU A 12 6.12 -9.46 -5.16
N GLY A 13 7.37 -9.37 -5.59
CA GLY A 13 7.81 -8.51 -6.68
C GLY A 13 7.49 -9.06 -8.09
N SER A 14 7.79 -8.24 -9.10
CA SER A 14 7.56 -8.58 -10.52
C SER A 14 8.46 -9.72 -11.02
N ASN A 15 9.71 -9.74 -10.57
CA ASN A 15 10.74 -10.67 -11.04
C ASN A 15 11.04 -11.77 -10.01
N SER A 16 11.05 -11.42 -8.73
CA SER A 16 11.42 -12.33 -7.64
C SER A 16 10.52 -12.09 -6.45
N PHE A 17 10.27 -13.15 -5.69
CA PHE A 17 9.69 -13.09 -4.37
C PHE A 17 10.79 -13.20 -3.34
N HIS A 18 10.62 -12.48 -2.25
CA HIS A 18 11.61 -12.34 -1.22
C HIS A 18 10.98 -12.55 0.14
N LEU A 19 11.67 -13.27 1.02
CA LEU A 19 11.31 -13.46 2.41
C LEU A 19 12.47 -13.02 3.29
N VAL A 20 12.19 -12.25 4.33
CA VAL A 20 13.15 -11.90 5.37
C VAL A 20 12.51 -12.17 6.71
N VAL A 21 13.20 -12.95 7.55
CA VAL A 21 12.83 -13.20 8.94
C VAL A 21 13.81 -12.43 9.81
N ALA A 22 13.27 -11.70 10.79
CA ALA A 22 14.04 -10.96 11.77
C ALA A 22 13.46 -11.18 13.16
N ARG A 23 14.24 -10.88 14.19
CA ARG A 23 13.77 -10.70 15.56
C ARG A 23 14.21 -9.34 16.06
N GLU A 24 13.44 -8.78 16.97
CA GLU A 24 13.82 -7.58 17.69
C GLU A 24 14.65 -7.97 18.92
N VAL A 25 15.85 -7.39 19.06
CA VAL A 25 16.70 -7.51 20.25
C VAL A 25 17.10 -6.11 20.65
N ASP A 26 16.72 -5.68 21.86
CA ASP A 26 17.02 -4.35 22.41
C ASP A 26 16.67 -3.18 21.45
N GLY A 27 15.49 -3.24 20.85
CA GLY A 27 15.02 -2.22 19.90
C GLY A 27 15.65 -2.27 18.51
N THR A 28 16.53 -3.23 18.25
CA THR A 28 17.22 -3.40 16.96
C THR A 28 16.73 -4.65 16.25
N LEU A 29 16.48 -4.54 14.94
CA LEU A 29 16.16 -5.69 14.10
C LEU A 29 17.40 -6.52 13.78
N GLN A 30 17.44 -7.75 14.28
CA GLN A 30 18.42 -8.75 13.91
C GLN A 30 17.84 -9.67 12.83
N ILE A 31 18.42 -9.64 11.63
CA ILE A 31 18.02 -10.55 10.54
C ILE A 31 18.47 -11.97 10.87
N LEU A 32 17.54 -12.92 10.83
CA LEU A 32 17.75 -14.34 11.10
C LEU A 32 17.85 -15.16 9.81
N HIS A 33 17.03 -14.80 8.82
CA HIS A 33 16.95 -15.56 7.57
C HIS A 33 16.58 -14.65 6.41
N LYS A 34 17.15 -14.92 5.23
CA LYS A 34 16.77 -14.29 3.96
C LYS A 34 16.59 -15.37 2.92
N GLU A 35 15.48 -15.35 2.22
CA GLU A 35 15.19 -16.19 1.07
C GLU A 35 14.83 -15.32 -0.14
N LYS A 36 15.25 -15.74 -1.33
CA LYS A 36 14.91 -15.10 -2.59
C LYS A 36 14.64 -16.18 -3.62
N GLN A 37 13.46 -16.14 -4.23
CA GLN A 37 13.06 -17.05 -5.28
C GLN A 37 12.68 -16.26 -6.53
N ARG A 38 13.18 -16.68 -7.69
CA ARG A 38 12.80 -16.05 -8.98
C ARG A 38 11.50 -16.65 -9.47
N VAL A 39 10.53 -15.78 -9.77
CA VAL A 39 9.17 -16.20 -10.17
C VAL A 39 8.87 -15.77 -11.59
N TYR A 40 9.49 -14.67 -12.06
CA TYR A 40 9.24 -14.07 -13.36
C TYR A 40 7.73 -13.87 -13.58
N LEU A 41 7.08 -13.25 -12.60
CA LEU A 41 5.62 -13.09 -12.60
C LEU A 41 5.18 -12.11 -13.69
N ALA A 42 5.94 -11.04 -13.90
CA ALA A 42 5.68 -10.06 -14.95
C ALA A 42 5.72 -10.67 -16.36
N ASP A 43 6.58 -11.66 -16.61
CA ASP A 43 6.68 -12.35 -17.92
C ASP A 43 5.42 -13.16 -18.25
N GLY A 44 4.63 -13.50 -17.23
CA GLY A 44 3.33 -14.15 -17.40
C GLY A 44 2.19 -13.22 -17.73
N LEU A 45 2.42 -11.90 -17.78
CA LEU A 45 1.37 -10.90 -17.99
C LEU A 45 1.19 -10.63 -19.48
N ASP A 46 0.02 -10.92 -20.02
CA ASP A 46 -0.30 -10.65 -21.44
C ASP A 46 -0.61 -9.17 -21.72
N ASP A 47 -0.80 -8.83 -23.01
CA ASP A 47 -1.16 -7.47 -23.45
C ASP A 47 -2.49 -6.96 -22.87
N LYS A 48 -3.34 -7.86 -22.36
CA LYS A 48 -4.61 -7.55 -21.70
C LYS A 48 -4.47 -7.44 -20.19
N PHE A 49 -3.25 -7.52 -19.67
CA PHE A 49 -2.90 -7.55 -18.25
C PHE A 49 -3.50 -8.73 -17.49
N ARG A 50 -3.52 -9.92 -18.10
CA ARG A 50 -3.92 -11.17 -17.44
C ARG A 50 -2.69 -12.04 -17.20
N LEU A 51 -2.58 -12.58 -15.99
CA LEU A 51 -1.55 -13.55 -15.63
C LEU A 51 -1.88 -14.91 -16.26
N SER A 52 -0.89 -15.51 -16.91
CA SER A 52 -0.94 -16.88 -17.42
C SER A 52 -0.95 -17.90 -16.28
N GLN A 53 -1.61 -19.05 -16.49
CA GLN A 53 -1.67 -20.09 -15.46
C GLN A 53 -0.27 -20.61 -15.10
N GLN A 54 0.65 -20.71 -16.07
CA GLN A 54 2.04 -21.11 -15.81
C GLN A 54 2.76 -20.17 -14.82
N ALA A 55 2.53 -18.85 -14.91
CA ALA A 55 3.12 -17.89 -13.98
C ALA A 55 2.48 -17.97 -12.60
N ILE A 56 1.16 -18.21 -12.55
CA ILE A 56 0.44 -18.49 -11.30
C ILE A 56 1.01 -19.73 -10.62
N ASP A 57 1.18 -20.84 -11.35
CA ASP A 57 1.68 -22.10 -10.81
C ASP A 57 3.10 -21.96 -10.24
N ARG A 58 4.01 -21.27 -10.95
CA ARG A 58 5.36 -20.95 -10.45
C ARG A 58 5.32 -20.16 -9.14
N ALA A 59 4.48 -19.13 -9.07
CA ALA A 59 4.31 -18.32 -7.88
C ALA A 59 3.74 -19.13 -6.71
N LEU A 60 2.77 -20.01 -6.96
CA LEU A 60 2.18 -20.89 -5.93
C LEU A 60 3.21 -21.89 -5.37
N ILE A 61 4.12 -22.41 -6.19
CA ILE A 61 5.22 -23.28 -5.72
C ILE A 61 6.09 -22.53 -4.71
N VAL A 62 6.49 -21.29 -5.03
CA VAL A 62 7.30 -20.46 -4.13
C VAL A 62 6.53 -20.08 -2.86
N LEU A 63 5.24 -19.73 -2.99
CA LEU A 63 4.41 -19.43 -1.82
C LEU A 63 4.27 -20.64 -0.88
N LYS A 64 4.19 -21.87 -1.41
CA LYS A 64 4.21 -23.09 -0.58
C LYS A 64 5.54 -23.27 0.17
N GLN A 65 6.66 -22.92 -0.46
CA GLN A 65 7.97 -22.96 0.19
C GLN A 65 8.04 -21.94 1.33
N PHE A 66 7.61 -20.70 1.08
CA PHE A 66 7.55 -19.66 2.12
C PHE A 66 6.57 -20.05 3.25
N ALA A 67 5.43 -20.66 2.94
CA ALA A 67 4.49 -21.16 3.96
C ALA A 67 5.16 -22.19 4.89
N LYS A 68 6.00 -23.08 4.33
CA LYS A 68 6.78 -24.05 5.12
C LYS A 68 7.81 -23.35 6.00
N THR A 69 8.54 -22.36 5.46
CA THR A 69 9.50 -21.56 6.24
C THR A 69 8.82 -20.80 7.39
N LEU A 70 7.56 -20.40 7.21
CA LEU A 70 6.79 -19.59 8.16
C LEU A 70 5.78 -20.40 8.99
N GLN A 71 5.83 -21.73 8.98
CA GLN A 71 4.77 -22.59 9.54
C GLN A 71 4.40 -22.28 11.00
N ASP A 72 5.38 -21.89 11.82
CA ASP A 72 5.20 -21.61 13.25
C ASP A 72 5.05 -20.11 13.57
N PHE A 73 4.91 -19.25 12.56
CA PHE A 73 4.72 -17.82 12.76
C PHE A 73 3.24 -17.48 13.02
N PRO A 74 2.93 -16.71 14.07
CA PRO A 74 1.61 -16.09 14.20
C PRO A 74 1.31 -15.22 12.99
N ALA A 75 0.07 -15.25 12.49
CA ALA A 75 -0.32 -14.45 11.31
C ALA A 75 -0.11 -12.93 11.51
N CYS A 76 -0.19 -12.43 12.74
CA CYS A 76 0.11 -11.01 13.04
C CYS A 76 1.59 -10.65 12.92
N ASN A 77 2.48 -11.63 12.90
CA ASN A 77 3.94 -11.47 12.82
C ASN A 77 4.46 -11.68 11.40
N VAL A 78 3.58 -11.81 10.40
CA VAL A 78 3.97 -11.91 8.99
C VAL A 78 3.25 -10.82 8.20
N LYS A 79 4.02 -9.99 7.48
CA LYS A 79 3.45 -9.09 6.45
C LYS A 79 3.89 -9.50 5.07
N VAL A 80 2.95 -9.50 4.13
CA VAL A 80 3.21 -9.86 2.75
C VAL A 80 2.72 -8.72 1.86
N ALA A 81 3.66 -8.00 1.25
CA ALA A 81 3.36 -6.96 0.29
C ALA A 81 3.48 -7.49 -1.14
N ALA A 82 2.53 -7.15 -1.99
CA ALA A 82 2.52 -7.48 -3.40
C ALA A 82 2.46 -6.20 -4.24
N THR A 83 3.35 -6.09 -5.22
CA THR A 83 3.66 -4.79 -5.84
C THR A 83 3.16 -4.71 -7.29
N TYR A 84 3.93 -4.10 -8.19
CA TYR A 84 3.52 -3.70 -9.54
C TYR A 84 2.71 -4.75 -10.31
N THR A 85 3.21 -5.98 -10.44
CA THR A 85 2.53 -7.00 -11.27
C THR A 85 1.14 -7.34 -10.73
N PHE A 86 0.98 -7.35 -9.41
CA PHE A 86 -0.29 -7.61 -8.76
C PHE A 86 -1.27 -6.43 -8.94
N ARG A 87 -0.76 -5.19 -8.88
CA ARG A 87 -1.57 -3.99 -9.20
C ARG A 87 -2.07 -3.99 -10.64
N ARG A 88 -1.29 -4.52 -11.59
CA ARG A 88 -1.62 -4.52 -13.02
C ARG A 88 -2.56 -5.66 -13.41
N ALA A 89 -2.44 -6.82 -12.77
CA ALA A 89 -3.15 -8.04 -13.18
C ALA A 89 -4.68 -7.93 -12.99
N LYS A 90 -5.43 -7.98 -14.09
CA LYS A 90 -6.91 -7.96 -14.09
C LYS A 90 -7.55 -9.20 -13.48
N ASN A 91 -6.84 -10.33 -13.50
CA ASN A 91 -7.31 -11.59 -12.92
C ASN A 91 -6.68 -11.87 -11.54
N ILE A 92 -6.27 -10.82 -10.81
CA ILE A 92 -5.60 -11.01 -9.52
C ILE A 92 -6.46 -11.74 -8.48
N HIS A 93 -7.77 -11.58 -8.52
CA HIS A 93 -8.67 -12.30 -7.61
C HIS A 93 -8.52 -13.83 -7.76
N ALA A 94 -8.46 -14.33 -9.00
CA ALA A 94 -8.26 -15.76 -9.28
C ALA A 94 -6.91 -16.28 -8.76
N PHE A 95 -5.86 -15.45 -8.81
CA PHE A 95 -4.58 -15.76 -8.18
C PHE A 95 -4.71 -15.84 -6.66
N LEU A 96 -5.28 -14.82 -6.02
CA LEU A 96 -5.41 -14.74 -4.56
C LEU A 96 -6.26 -15.88 -3.99
N THR A 97 -7.33 -16.28 -4.67
CA THR A 97 -8.14 -17.46 -4.29
C THR A 97 -7.31 -18.75 -4.29
N GLN A 98 -6.40 -18.93 -5.26
CA GLN A 98 -5.51 -20.09 -5.31
C GLN A 98 -4.40 -19.99 -4.26
N ALA A 99 -3.80 -18.81 -4.10
CA ALA A 99 -2.74 -18.54 -3.14
C ALA A 99 -3.18 -18.79 -1.70
N ASN A 100 -4.40 -18.39 -1.33
CA ASN A 100 -4.96 -18.60 0.01
C ASN A 100 -5.07 -20.08 0.41
N LYS A 101 -5.09 -21.02 -0.55
CA LYS A 101 -5.08 -22.47 -0.27
C LYS A 101 -3.69 -23.00 0.07
N ALA A 102 -2.64 -22.29 -0.35
CA ALA A 102 -1.25 -22.72 -0.27
C ALA A 102 -0.41 -21.89 0.71
N PHE A 103 -0.87 -20.68 1.03
CA PHE A 103 -0.15 -19.69 1.82
C PHE A 103 -1.12 -19.07 2.83
N PRO A 104 -0.99 -19.38 4.14
CA PRO A 104 -1.99 -19.01 5.15
C PRO A 104 -1.88 -17.54 5.60
N PHE A 105 -1.01 -16.75 4.99
CA PHE A 105 -0.81 -15.34 5.33
C PHE A 105 -1.47 -14.43 4.31
N HIS A 106 -2.03 -13.33 4.80
CA HIS A 106 -2.72 -12.37 3.96
C HIS A 106 -1.74 -11.64 3.04
N ILE A 107 -2.06 -11.59 1.74
CA ILE A 107 -1.28 -10.89 0.71
C ILE A 107 -1.89 -9.50 0.46
N ASP A 108 -1.14 -8.46 0.84
CA ASP A 108 -1.54 -7.07 0.66
C ASP A 108 -1.05 -6.52 -0.68
N VAL A 109 -1.96 -6.26 -1.62
CA VAL A 109 -1.61 -5.50 -2.83
C VAL A 109 -1.47 -4.02 -2.45
N ILE A 110 -0.23 -3.52 -2.47
CA ILE A 110 0.08 -2.15 -2.04
C ILE A 110 0.14 -1.19 -3.23
N ALA A 111 -0.30 0.05 -3.03
CA ALA A 111 -0.16 1.12 -4.02
C ALA A 111 1.32 1.45 -4.25
N GLY A 112 1.68 1.94 -5.44
CA GLY A 112 3.08 2.25 -5.76
C GLY A 112 3.69 3.31 -4.83
N GLN A 113 2.90 4.26 -4.33
CA GLN A 113 3.39 5.23 -3.35
C GLN A 113 3.61 4.64 -1.96
N GLU A 114 2.82 3.63 -1.59
CA GLU A 114 3.02 2.91 -0.34
C GLU A 114 4.30 2.06 -0.42
N GLU A 115 4.55 1.44 -1.58
CA GLU A 115 5.83 0.80 -1.90
C GLU A 115 6.98 1.80 -1.79
N ALA A 116 6.88 2.97 -2.43
CA ALA A 116 7.89 4.03 -2.33
C ALA A 116 8.14 4.48 -0.87
N ARG A 117 7.07 4.62 -0.07
CA ARG A 117 7.17 5.02 1.33
C ARG A 117 7.90 3.98 2.16
N LEU A 118 7.56 2.70 1.99
CA LEU A 118 8.21 1.60 2.69
C LEU A 118 9.67 1.45 2.26
N ILE A 119 9.98 1.60 0.97
CA ILE A 119 11.37 1.65 0.48
C ILE A 119 12.14 2.77 1.18
N TYR A 120 11.58 3.98 1.22
CA TYR A 120 12.21 5.11 1.90
C TYR A 120 12.41 4.85 3.39
N GLN A 121 11.43 4.27 4.07
CA GLN A 121 11.60 3.86 5.47
C GLN A 121 12.72 2.84 5.63
N GLY A 122 12.79 1.83 4.77
CA GLY A 122 13.88 0.86 4.76
C GLY A 122 15.24 1.53 4.65
N VAL A 123 15.40 2.48 3.73
CA VAL A 123 16.65 3.23 3.56
C VAL A 123 16.93 4.17 4.74
N ALA A 124 15.92 4.88 5.24
CA ALA A 124 16.06 5.92 6.27
C ALA A 124 16.51 5.38 7.64
N HIS A 125 16.23 4.11 7.95
CA HIS A 125 16.67 3.49 9.22
C HIS A 125 18.16 3.13 9.25
N TYR A 126 18.83 3.07 8.10
CA TYR A 126 20.23 2.66 8.03
C TYR A 126 21.14 3.74 7.44
N VAL A 127 20.59 4.69 6.69
CA VAL A 127 21.34 5.84 6.17
C VAL A 127 21.00 7.07 7.00
N HIS A 128 21.98 7.65 7.68
CA HIS A 128 21.80 8.78 8.58
C HIS A 128 22.42 10.04 7.96
N ASN A 129 21.57 10.89 7.38
CA ASN A 129 21.96 12.17 6.77
C ASN A 129 21.02 13.27 7.26
N GLU A 130 21.60 14.45 7.52
CA GLU A 130 20.92 15.66 7.98
C GLU A 130 20.19 16.41 6.85
N ASP A 131 20.59 16.19 5.60
CA ASP A 131 20.00 16.85 4.44
C ASP A 131 18.87 16.05 3.80
N ASN A 132 18.11 16.73 2.92
CA ASN A 132 17.23 16.05 1.98
C ASN A 132 18.04 15.03 1.14
N ARG A 133 17.46 13.86 0.90
CA ARG A 133 18.00 12.82 0.04
C ARG A 133 16.99 12.39 -1.01
N LEU A 134 17.45 12.08 -2.20
CA LEU A 134 16.69 11.41 -3.24
C LEU A 134 16.97 9.91 -3.17
N VAL A 135 15.94 9.10 -2.96
CA VAL A 135 15.99 7.64 -3.02
C VAL A 135 15.38 7.17 -4.34
N ILE A 136 16.09 6.30 -5.05
CA ILE A 136 15.67 5.72 -6.33
C ILE A 136 15.67 4.19 -6.20
N ASP A 137 14.54 3.55 -6.53
CA ASP A 137 14.43 2.09 -6.63
C ASP A 137 13.94 1.74 -8.03
N ILE A 138 14.70 0.96 -8.79
CA ILE A 138 14.33 0.52 -10.14
C ILE A 138 13.99 -0.97 -10.11
N GLY A 139 12.71 -1.23 -9.89
CA GLY A 139 12.13 -2.57 -9.89
C GLY A 139 12.00 -3.19 -11.28
N GLY A 140 11.29 -4.32 -11.34
CA GLY A 140 11.02 -5.02 -12.59
C GLY A 140 9.99 -4.30 -13.48
N GLY A 141 8.95 -3.75 -12.87
CA GLY A 141 7.85 -3.09 -13.60
C GLY A 141 7.55 -1.65 -13.19
N SER A 142 8.01 -1.21 -12.03
CA SER A 142 7.93 0.18 -11.59
C SER A 142 9.27 0.73 -11.11
N THR A 143 9.33 2.05 -11.01
CA THR A 143 10.44 2.79 -10.41
C THR A 143 9.88 3.77 -9.40
N GLU A 144 10.43 3.73 -8.20
CA GLU A 144 10.06 4.61 -7.10
C GLU A 144 11.11 5.70 -6.93
N LEU A 145 10.65 6.95 -6.81
CA LEU A 145 11.48 8.11 -6.54
C LEU A 145 10.95 8.81 -5.29
N ILE A 146 11.82 9.03 -4.31
CA ILE A 146 11.42 9.61 -3.03
C ILE A 146 12.38 10.72 -2.62
N VAL A 147 11.86 11.90 -2.30
CA VAL A 147 12.64 12.93 -1.59
C VAL A 147 12.22 12.95 -0.14
N GLY A 148 13.17 12.93 0.78
CA GLY A 148 12.89 12.98 2.21
C GLY A 148 14.08 13.41 3.05
N LYS A 149 13.82 13.67 4.33
CA LYS A 149 14.83 14.03 5.33
C LYS A 149 14.58 13.25 6.62
N HIS A 150 15.64 12.70 7.21
CA HIS A 150 15.54 11.72 8.31
C HIS A 150 14.51 10.62 7.98
N PHE A 151 13.62 10.30 8.92
CA PHE A 151 12.53 9.33 8.75
C PHE A 151 11.28 9.87 8.03
N LYS A 152 11.28 11.14 7.61
CA LYS A 152 10.11 11.79 6.98
C LYS A 152 10.34 11.94 5.48
N HIS A 153 9.46 11.33 4.69
CA HIS A 153 9.36 11.61 3.26
C HIS A 153 8.68 12.98 3.06
N LYS A 154 9.00 13.62 1.94
CA LYS A 154 8.39 14.89 1.49
C LYS A 154 7.68 14.71 0.14
N LEU A 155 8.31 13.98 -0.78
CA LEU A 155 7.75 13.64 -2.09
C LEU A 155 7.82 12.14 -2.31
N LEU A 156 6.72 11.53 -2.75
CA LEU A 156 6.61 10.09 -3.03
C LEU A 156 5.99 9.86 -4.42
N THR A 157 6.74 9.22 -5.30
CA THR A 157 6.25 8.84 -6.63
C THR A 157 6.63 7.41 -6.96
N SER A 158 5.71 6.71 -7.61
CA SER A 158 5.97 5.45 -8.31
C SER A 158 5.53 5.62 -9.76
N ARG A 159 6.42 5.27 -10.70
CA ARG A 159 6.20 5.34 -12.15
C ARG A 159 6.19 3.95 -12.74
N ASN A 160 5.37 3.74 -13.76
CA ASN A 160 5.22 2.45 -14.44
C ASN A 160 6.36 2.21 -15.44
N MET A 161 7.60 2.32 -14.96
CA MET A 161 8.83 2.08 -15.71
C MET A 161 9.74 1.17 -14.91
N GLY A 162 10.09 0.01 -15.46
CA GLY A 162 10.94 -0.95 -14.76
C GLY A 162 11.84 -1.69 -15.73
N CYS A 163 12.88 -2.33 -15.20
CA CYS A 163 13.93 -2.92 -16.04
C CYS A 163 13.40 -4.03 -16.98
N VAL A 164 12.42 -4.83 -16.53
CA VAL A 164 11.78 -5.87 -17.35
C VAL A 164 10.84 -5.25 -18.37
N SER A 165 9.93 -4.36 -17.94
CA SER A 165 8.95 -3.75 -18.85
C SER A 165 9.61 -2.94 -19.96
N TYR A 166 10.67 -2.19 -19.65
CA TYR A 166 11.41 -1.41 -20.65
C TYR A 166 12.25 -2.28 -21.57
N THR A 167 12.85 -3.37 -21.05
CA THR A 167 13.59 -4.29 -21.92
C THR A 167 12.64 -4.97 -22.91
N ASN A 168 11.48 -5.44 -22.45
CA ASN A 168 10.47 -6.02 -23.33
C ASN A 168 9.92 -5.01 -24.34
N GLN A 169 9.72 -3.74 -23.95
CA GLN A 169 9.16 -2.74 -24.84
C GLN A 169 10.13 -2.26 -25.93
N PHE A 170 11.42 -2.08 -25.59
CA PHE A 170 12.39 -1.43 -26.49
C PHE A 170 13.45 -2.37 -27.05
N PHE A 171 13.59 -3.56 -26.48
CA PHE A 171 14.64 -4.53 -26.79
C PHE A 171 14.11 -5.98 -26.92
N SER A 172 12.83 -6.16 -27.27
CA SER A 172 12.14 -7.47 -27.33
C SER A 172 12.80 -8.54 -28.19
N ASP A 173 13.42 -8.17 -29.32
CA ASP A 173 14.15 -9.09 -30.22
C ASP A 173 15.64 -9.25 -29.85
N GLY A 174 16.02 -8.72 -28.68
CA GLY A 174 17.37 -8.72 -28.15
C GLY A 174 18.32 -7.73 -28.83
N ILE A 175 17.90 -6.96 -29.84
CA ILE A 175 18.81 -6.03 -30.54
C ILE A 175 19.11 -4.81 -29.67
N ILE A 176 20.40 -4.48 -29.52
CA ILE A 176 20.91 -3.31 -28.81
C ILE A 176 21.56 -2.34 -29.80
N ASN A 177 21.08 -1.10 -29.81
CA ASN A 177 21.70 0.01 -30.55
C ASN A 177 21.32 1.37 -29.95
N SER A 178 22.01 2.43 -30.39
CA SER A 178 21.79 3.79 -29.89
C SER A 178 20.36 4.27 -30.08
N LYS A 179 19.69 3.93 -31.20
CA LYS A 179 18.31 4.34 -31.47
C LYS A 179 17.33 3.75 -30.44
N ARG A 180 17.53 2.51 -30.02
CA ARG A 180 16.69 1.84 -29.01
C ARG A 180 16.94 2.36 -27.61
N PHE A 181 18.19 2.56 -27.22
CA PHE A 181 18.53 3.22 -25.96
C PHE A 181 17.92 4.61 -25.88
N ASN A 182 18.09 5.44 -26.93
CA ASN A 182 17.52 6.79 -26.93
C ASN A 182 15.99 6.77 -26.83
N LYS A 183 15.30 5.82 -27.49
CA LYS A 183 13.85 5.67 -27.33
C LYS A 183 13.43 5.28 -25.90
N ALA A 184 14.16 4.35 -25.28
CA ALA A 184 13.89 3.92 -23.92
C ALA A 184 14.15 5.05 -22.92
N GLU A 185 15.26 5.78 -23.08
CA GLU A 185 15.60 6.95 -22.26
C GLU A 185 14.53 8.05 -22.39
N ILE A 186 14.16 8.45 -23.62
CA ILE A 186 13.12 9.47 -23.84
C ILE A 186 11.79 9.06 -23.19
N LYS A 187 11.43 7.77 -23.26
CA LYS A 187 10.21 7.31 -22.60
C LYS A 187 10.31 7.41 -21.07
N ALA A 188 11.46 7.09 -20.48
CA ALA A 188 11.67 7.27 -19.05
C ALA A 188 11.62 8.75 -18.65
N GLU A 189 12.21 9.65 -19.44
CA GLU A 189 12.13 11.11 -19.21
C GLU A 189 10.68 11.61 -19.20
N GLN A 190 9.86 11.15 -20.16
CA GLN A 190 8.42 11.49 -20.19
C GLN A 190 7.67 11.04 -18.94
N GLU A 191 8.05 9.92 -18.31
CA GLU A 191 7.45 9.49 -17.05
C GLU A 191 7.89 10.40 -15.87
N ILE A 192 9.07 11.01 -15.97
CA ILE A 192 9.66 11.89 -14.95
C ILE A 192 9.18 13.33 -15.10
N GLU A 193 8.93 13.80 -16.33
CA GLU A 193 8.54 15.18 -16.67
C GLU A 193 7.41 15.69 -15.76
N ALA A 194 6.40 14.86 -15.50
CA ALA A 194 5.25 15.21 -14.66
C ALA A 194 5.56 15.42 -13.17
N ILE A 195 6.73 14.99 -12.67
CA ILE A 195 7.18 15.25 -11.29
C ILE A 195 8.37 16.20 -11.19
N PHE A 196 9.07 16.44 -12.31
CA PHE A 196 10.38 17.10 -12.34
C PHE A 196 10.42 18.39 -11.52
N ALA A 197 9.51 19.33 -11.80
CA ALA A 197 9.49 20.65 -11.17
C ALA A 197 9.39 20.57 -9.63
N ASN A 198 8.53 19.68 -9.10
CA ASN A 198 8.36 19.53 -7.66
C ASN A 198 9.59 18.94 -6.99
N TYR A 199 10.25 17.97 -7.65
CA TYR A 199 11.44 17.32 -7.13
C TYR A 199 12.62 18.28 -7.10
N VAL A 200 12.85 19.05 -8.17
CA VAL A 200 13.91 20.06 -8.21
C VAL A 200 13.66 21.18 -7.19
N ALA A 201 12.41 21.63 -7.05
CA ALA A 201 12.06 22.67 -6.08
C ALA A 201 12.30 22.23 -4.62
N GLU A 202 12.04 20.96 -4.29
CA GLU A 202 12.33 20.41 -2.97
C GLU A 202 13.84 20.19 -2.74
N GLY A 203 14.53 19.71 -3.78
CA GLY A 203 15.97 19.51 -3.78
C GLY A 203 16.49 18.42 -2.84
N TRP A 204 17.74 18.02 -3.04
CA TRP A 204 18.46 17.06 -2.21
C TRP A 204 19.97 17.34 -2.23
N LYS A 205 20.69 16.76 -1.27
CA LYS A 205 22.16 16.76 -1.23
C LYS A 205 22.76 15.40 -1.57
N ASN A 206 22.03 14.33 -1.30
CA ASN A 206 22.50 12.96 -1.49
C ASN A 206 21.53 12.18 -2.37
N VAL A 207 22.07 11.34 -3.25
CA VAL A 207 21.28 10.39 -4.04
C VAL A 207 21.65 8.97 -3.64
N ILE A 208 20.63 8.20 -3.31
CA ILE A 208 20.74 6.82 -2.87
C ILE A 208 19.92 5.97 -3.84
N GLY A 209 20.53 4.96 -4.42
CA GLY A 209 19.83 3.95 -5.19
C GLY A 209 19.75 2.64 -4.43
N THR A 210 18.67 1.90 -4.63
CA THR A 210 18.47 0.55 -4.10
C THR A 210 17.92 -0.36 -5.20
N SER A 211 17.56 -1.60 -4.85
CA SER A 211 17.12 -2.68 -5.75
C SER A 211 18.21 -3.41 -6.54
N GLY A 212 17.82 -4.52 -7.17
CA GLY A 212 18.71 -5.34 -7.97
C GLY A 212 19.19 -4.69 -9.29
N THR A 213 18.55 -3.65 -9.80
CA THR A 213 19.01 -2.95 -11.01
C THR A 213 20.23 -2.11 -10.71
N ILE A 214 20.11 -1.25 -9.70
CA ILE A 214 21.20 -0.39 -9.27
C ILE A 214 22.35 -1.22 -8.70
N LYS A 215 22.06 -2.30 -7.95
CA LYS A 215 23.11 -3.23 -7.46
C LYS A 215 23.93 -3.83 -8.61
N SER A 216 23.28 -4.29 -9.67
CA SER A 216 23.98 -4.87 -10.84
C SER A 216 24.76 -3.82 -11.61
N ILE A 217 24.25 -2.60 -11.75
CA ILE A 217 24.98 -1.50 -12.37
C ILE A 217 26.22 -1.16 -11.55
N LEU A 218 26.09 -1.03 -10.23
CA LEU A 218 27.23 -0.80 -9.34
C LEU A 218 28.26 -1.91 -9.48
N ALA A 219 27.85 -3.18 -9.51
CA ALA A 219 28.78 -4.30 -9.69
C ALA A 219 29.57 -4.22 -11.02
N MET A 220 28.92 -3.82 -12.11
CA MET A 220 29.60 -3.60 -13.40
C MET A 220 30.57 -2.41 -13.36
N VAL A 221 30.19 -1.32 -12.68
CA VAL A 221 31.06 -0.14 -12.50
C VAL A 221 32.26 -0.48 -11.62
N SER A 222 32.04 -1.11 -10.46
CA SER A 222 33.10 -1.49 -9.53
C SER A 222 34.07 -2.53 -10.11
N ALA A 223 33.63 -3.38 -11.05
CA ALA A 223 34.54 -4.28 -11.77
C ALA A 223 35.56 -3.51 -12.63
N GLN A 224 35.17 -2.35 -13.17
CA GLN A 224 36.02 -1.48 -13.99
C GLN A 224 36.84 -0.52 -13.12
N ASN A 225 36.26 -0.05 -12.01
CA ASN A 225 36.85 0.90 -11.06
C ASN A 225 36.67 0.42 -9.60
N PRO A 226 37.52 -0.49 -9.09
CA PRO A 226 37.33 -1.14 -7.78
C PRO A 226 37.33 -0.19 -6.57
N HIS A 227 37.92 0.99 -6.70
CA HIS A 227 38.01 1.97 -5.62
C HIS A 227 36.86 2.98 -5.61
N GLN A 228 35.91 2.87 -6.54
CA GLN A 228 34.83 3.83 -6.68
C GLN A 228 33.59 3.40 -5.86
N PRO A 229 33.17 4.21 -4.87
CA PRO A 229 32.06 3.84 -3.97
C PRO A 229 30.67 4.21 -4.52
N CYS A 230 30.59 4.88 -5.67
CA CYS A 230 29.37 5.44 -6.23
C CYS A 230 29.30 5.22 -7.75
N ILE A 231 28.09 5.34 -8.30
CA ILE A 231 27.82 5.37 -9.74
C ILE A 231 27.78 6.83 -10.18
N THR A 232 28.54 7.20 -11.21
CA THR A 232 28.49 8.53 -11.84
C THR A 232 27.75 8.49 -13.19
N TYR A 233 27.42 9.66 -13.73
CA TYR A 233 26.80 9.73 -15.05
C TYR A 233 27.70 9.15 -16.16
N ASP A 234 29.00 9.43 -16.10
CA ASP A 234 29.97 8.96 -17.08
C ASP A 234 30.11 7.44 -17.07
N ASP A 235 30.01 6.80 -15.89
CA ASP A 235 29.98 5.34 -15.78
C ASP A 235 28.78 4.76 -16.55
N LEU A 236 27.60 5.37 -16.40
CA LEU A 236 26.40 4.92 -17.09
C LEU A 236 26.51 5.07 -18.61
N LEU A 237 27.11 6.16 -19.08
CA LEU A 237 27.37 6.38 -20.49
C LEU A 237 28.40 5.39 -21.04
N SER A 238 29.47 5.11 -20.29
CA SER A 238 30.46 4.08 -20.63
C SER A 238 29.82 2.70 -20.75
N LEU A 239 29.01 2.30 -19.76
CA LEU A 239 28.26 1.05 -19.80
C LEU A 239 27.30 1.01 -21.00
N LYS A 240 26.57 2.09 -21.30
CA LYS A 240 25.70 2.16 -22.49
C LYS A 240 26.48 1.87 -23.77
N GLN A 241 27.69 2.42 -23.93
CA GLN A 241 28.51 2.15 -25.12
C GLN A 241 28.95 0.68 -25.18
N GLN A 242 29.31 0.07 -24.04
CA GLN A 242 29.65 -1.36 -23.98
C GLN A 242 28.45 -2.24 -24.38
N PHE A 243 27.26 -1.91 -23.89
CA PHE A 243 26.03 -2.63 -24.26
C PHE A 243 25.74 -2.52 -25.76
N ILE A 244 25.87 -1.32 -26.33
CA ILE A 244 25.68 -1.09 -27.77
C ILE A 244 26.70 -1.88 -28.59
N LYS A 245 27.96 -1.96 -28.13
CA LYS A 245 29.03 -2.72 -28.80
C LYS A 245 28.73 -4.22 -28.87
N SER A 246 28.05 -4.79 -27.87
CA SER A 246 27.60 -6.19 -27.89
C SER A 246 26.53 -6.48 -28.96
N LYS A 247 25.83 -5.45 -29.46
CA LYS A 247 24.75 -5.48 -30.48
C LYS A 247 23.51 -6.31 -30.12
N ARG A 248 23.63 -7.31 -29.26
CA ARG A 248 22.56 -8.19 -28.81
C ARG A 248 22.64 -8.44 -27.31
N ILE A 249 21.47 -8.57 -26.67
CA ILE A 249 21.34 -8.91 -25.24
C ILE A 249 22.07 -10.19 -24.94
N ASP A 250 21.91 -11.24 -25.75
CA ASP A 250 22.51 -12.56 -25.55
C ASP A 250 24.06 -12.52 -25.57
N ASN A 251 24.64 -11.46 -26.15
CA ASN A 251 26.09 -11.26 -26.25
C ASN A 251 26.64 -10.30 -25.17
N LEU A 252 25.82 -9.85 -24.22
CA LEU A 252 26.26 -9.00 -23.12
C LEU A 252 27.15 -9.81 -22.17
N GLN A 253 28.46 -9.68 -22.33
CA GLN A 253 29.48 -10.22 -21.44
C GLN A 253 30.23 -9.05 -20.81
N ILE A 254 29.71 -8.58 -19.69
CA ILE A 254 30.29 -7.48 -18.92
C ILE A 254 30.57 -8.01 -17.52
N GLU A 255 31.79 -7.82 -17.03
CA GLU A 255 32.15 -8.23 -15.68
C GLU A 255 31.24 -7.56 -14.65
N GLY A 256 30.79 -8.31 -13.65
CA GLY A 256 29.77 -7.85 -12.69
C GLY A 256 28.30 -8.02 -13.13
N LEU A 257 28.03 -8.27 -14.42
CA LEU A 257 26.69 -8.61 -14.91
C LEU A 257 26.45 -10.12 -14.79
N THR A 258 25.52 -10.53 -13.92
CA THR A 258 25.16 -11.94 -13.82
C THR A 258 24.27 -12.37 -14.99
N PRO A 259 24.36 -13.64 -15.47
CA PRO A 259 23.57 -14.14 -16.59
C PRO A 259 22.05 -13.90 -16.42
N GLU A 260 21.56 -13.91 -15.19
CA GLU A 260 20.13 -13.85 -14.94
C GLU A 260 19.60 -12.42 -14.83
N ARG A 261 20.51 -11.43 -14.80
CA ARG A 261 20.18 -10.01 -14.91
C ARG A 261 20.31 -9.50 -16.34
N GLN A 262 21.08 -10.21 -17.18
CA GLN A 262 21.32 -9.92 -18.60
C GLN A 262 20.06 -9.53 -19.37
N GLN A 263 19.01 -10.36 -19.27
CA GLN A 263 17.73 -10.20 -20.00
C GLN A 263 16.88 -9.00 -19.57
N SER A 264 17.25 -8.29 -18.51
CA SER A 264 16.51 -7.11 -18.01
C SER A 264 17.35 -5.84 -17.97
N MET A 265 18.66 -5.94 -18.25
CA MET A 265 19.59 -4.87 -17.88
C MET A 265 19.56 -3.67 -18.84
N CYS A 266 19.22 -3.87 -20.12
CA CYS A 266 19.14 -2.77 -21.09
C CYS A 266 18.11 -1.71 -20.67
N GLY A 267 16.90 -2.15 -20.31
CA GLY A 267 15.85 -1.27 -19.80
C GLY A 267 16.23 -0.59 -18.49
N GLY A 268 16.83 -1.35 -17.56
CA GLY A 268 17.29 -0.81 -16.27
C GLY A 268 18.36 0.29 -16.41
N LEU A 269 19.35 0.07 -17.29
CA LEU A 269 20.39 1.06 -17.58
C LEU A 269 19.80 2.31 -18.26
N ALA A 270 18.90 2.14 -19.23
CA ALA A 270 18.25 3.26 -19.90
C ALA A 270 17.42 4.13 -18.93
N ILE A 271 16.67 3.50 -18.01
CA ILE A 271 15.91 4.23 -16.98
C ILE A 271 16.86 5.02 -16.07
N LEU A 272 17.95 4.41 -15.59
CA LEU A 272 18.88 5.11 -14.69
C LEU A 272 19.60 6.28 -15.39
N ILE A 273 19.98 6.12 -16.67
CA ILE A 273 20.55 7.21 -17.48
C ILE A 273 19.58 8.37 -17.60
N ALA A 274 18.30 8.09 -17.88
CA ALA A 274 17.27 9.12 -17.97
C ALA A 274 17.08 9.86 -16.65
N ILE A 275 17.03 9.14 -15.52
CA ILE A 275 16.91 9.76 -14.18
C ILE A 275 18.12 10.65 -13.87
N PHE A 276 19.35 10.18 -14.17
CA PHE A 276 20.55 10.98 -13.98
C PHE A 276 20.54 12.26 -14.81
N ARG A 277 20.16 12.15 -16.09
CA ARG A 277 20.11 13.28 -17.02
C ARG A 277 19.06 14.29 -16.61
N GLU A 278 17.83 13.84 -16.38
CA GLU A 278 16.69 14.71 -16.07
C GLU A 278 16.95 15.50 -14.78
N PHE A 279 17.42 14.83 -13.72
CA PHE A 279 17.66 15.46 -12.42
C PHE A 279 19.07 16.02 -12.22
N ALA A 280 19.90 16.03 -13.26
CA ALA A 280 21.30 16.46 -13.22
C ALA A 280 22.10 15.83 -12.04
N ILE A 281 21.91 14.52 -11.83
CA ILE A 281 22.57 13.77 -10.77
C ILE A 281 24.02 13.52 -11.17
N THR A 282 24.96 13.88 -10.29
CA THR A 282 26.39 13.66 -10.50
C THR A 282 26.83 12.29 -9.99
N GLU A 283 26.33 11.90 -8.83
CA GLU A 283 26.70 10.66 -8.16
C GLU A 283 25.50 9.99 -7.47
N LEU A 284 25.51 8.66 -7.43
CA LEU A 284 24.57 7.85 -6.69
C LEU A 284 25.32 6.81 -5.86
N THR A 285 24.96 6.73 -4.57
CA THR A 285 25.43 5.67 -3.67
C THR A 285 24.41 4.55 -3.58
N TYR A 286 24.85 3.32 -3.32
CA TYR A 286 23.95 2.17 -3.22
C TYR A 286 23.59 1.83 -1.77
N SER A 287 22.35 1.41 -1.56
CA SER A 287 21.87 0.85 -0.29
C SER A 287 21.34 -0.57 -0.49
N ASP A 288 21.71 -1.50 0.40
CA ASP A 288 21.15 -2.85 0.42
C ASP A 288 19.73 -2.93 1.00
N PHE A 289 19.24 -1.82 1.57
CA PHE A 289 17.94 -1.75 2.25
C PHE A 289 16.87 -1.20 1.30
N SER A 290 15.68 -1.79 1.34
CA SER A 290 14.54 -1.41 0.47
C SER A 290 13.21 -1.74 1.16
N LEU A 291 12.19 -2.11 0.38
CA LEU A 291 10.82 -2.40 0.78
C LEU A 291 10.72 -3.36 1.98
N ARG A 292 11.52 -4.43 1.98
CA ARG A 292 11.44 -5.50 3.00
C ARG A 292 11.85 -5.00 4.37
N GLU A 293 12.93 -4.23 4.43
CA GLU A 293 13.36 -3.62 5.68
C GLU A 293 12.38 -2.54 6.12
N GLY A 294 11.77 -1.80 5.20
CA GLY A 294 10.64 -0.91 5.49
C GLY A 294 9.46 -1.62 6.16
N LEU A 295 9.07 -2.79 5.63
CA LEU A 295 8.01 -3.63 6.21
C LEU A 295 8.37 -4.10 7.62
N LEU A 296 9.59 -4.60 7.83
CA LEU A 296 10.02 -5.05 9.16
C LEU A 296 10.00 -3.92 10.19
N HIS A 297 10.48 -2.72 9.82
CA HIS A 297 10.44 -1.54 10.68
C HIS A 297 9.02 -1.07 10.97
N GLU A 298 8.11 -1.13 9.99
CA GLU A 298 6.69 -0.83 10.23
C GLU A 298 6.06 -1.85 11.21
N MET A 299 6.36 -3.13 11.06
CA MET A 299 5.87 -4.16 11.97
C MET A 299 6.38 -3.93 13.39
N GLN A 300 7.66 -3.58 13.55
CA GLN A 300 8.24 -3.21 14.84
C GLN A 300 7.52 -2.00 15.46
N GLN A 301 7.23 -0.96 14.68
CA GLN A 301 6.51 0.23 15.16
C GLN A 301 5.07 -0.08 15.57
N LYS A 302 4.38 -0.98 14.85
CA LYS A 302 3.04 -1.44 15.22
C LYS A 302 3.03 -2.24 16.52
N LEU A 303 4.04 -3.07 16.77
CA LEU A 303 4.21 -3.75 18.06
C LEU A 303 4.49 -2.76 19.20
N ALA A 304 5.06 -1.59 18.89
CA ALA A 304 5.31 -0.49 19.83
C ALA A 304 4.17 0.56 19.88
N ASP A 305 2.95 0.24 19.43
CA ASP A 305 1.75 1.10 19.42
C ASP A 305 1.87 2.43 18.63
N LYS A 306 2.80 2.53 17.68
CA LYS A 306 2.95 3.70 16.80
C LYS A 306 2.27 3.49 15.44
N ASP A 307 0.94 3.50 15.41
CA ASP A 307 0.18 3.32 14.15
C ASP A 307 0.22 4.57 13.25
N ILE A 308 1.00 4.48 12.17
CA ILE A 308 1.11 5.53 11.14
C ILE A 308 -0.22 5.87 10.47
N ARG A 309 -1.18 4.94 10.42
CA ARG A 309 -2.49 5.14 9.80
C ARG A 309 -3.27 6.24 10.52
N SER A 310 -3.19 6.26 11.86
CA SER A 310 -3.83 7.31 12.66
C SER A 310 -3.28 8.70 12.35
N ASN A 311 -1.97 8.83 12.12
CA ASN A 311 -1.36 10.09 11.69
C ASN A 311 -1.82 10.50 10.30
N THR A 312 -1.88 9.56 9.35
CA THR A 312 -2.44 9.79 8.01
C THR A 312 -3.86 10.34 8.07
N ILE A 313 -4.72 9.72 8.88
CA ILE A 313 -6.12 10.13 9.04
C ILE A 313 -6.23 11.52 9.65
N ASN A 314 -5.42 11.82 10.67
CA ASN A 314 -5.37 13.15 11.27
C ASN A 314 -4.91 14.21 10.24
N ASN A 315 -3.87 13.92 9.44
CA ASN A 315 -3.39 14.84 8.41
C ASN A 315 -4.45 15.13 7.33
N VAL A 316 -5.21 14.11 6.91
CA VAL A 316 -6.32 14.28 5.94
C VAL A 316 -7.45 15.09 6.58
N SER A 317 -7.82 14.75 7.82
CA SER A 317 -8.83 15.47 8.60
C SER A 317 -8.48 16.96 8.74
N ASP A 318 -7.22 17.29 8.99
CA ASP A 318 -6.71 18.66 9.09
C ASP A 318 -6.77 19.40 7.75
N ARG A 319 -6.31 18.76 6.67
CA ARG A 319 -6.31 19.34 5.32
C ARG A 319 -7.71 19.77 4.85
N TYR A 320 -8.73 18.98 5.18
CA TYR A 320 -10.12 19.26 4.81
C TYR A 320 -10.91 19.97 5.92
N THR A 321 -10.22 20.46 6.96
CA THR A 321 -10.79 21.31 8.02
C THR A 321 -12.01 20.68 8.71
N VAL A 322 -11.93 19.39 9.00
CA VAL A 322 -13.01 18.65 9.65
C VAL A 322 -13.29 19.19 11.06
N ASP A 323 -14.58 19.23 11.45
CA ASP A 323 -14.99 19.46 12.84
C ASP A 323 -14.53 18.27 13.71
N LYS A 324 -13.33 18.39 14.27
CA LYS A 324 -12.71 17.34 15.10
C LYS A 324 -13.56 16.99 16.31
N ALA A 325 -14.23 17.97 16.92
CA ALA A 325 -15.06 17.73 18.09
C ALA A 325 -16.26 16.85 17.72
N HIS A 326 -16.92 17.14 16.59
CA HIS A 326 -18.00 16.30 16.10
C HIS A 326 -17.53 14.91 15.67
N ALA A 327 -16.43 14.83 14.93
CA ALA A 327 -15.80 13.57 14.54
C ALA A 327 -15.49 12.67 15.74
N THR A 328 -14.94 13.22 16.83
CA THR A 328 -14.69 12.48 18.07
C THR A 328 -15.99 11.96 18.70
N ARG A 329 -17.04 12.79 18.79
CA ARG A 329 -18.34 12.34 19.33
C ARG A 329 -18.95 11.18 18.54
N VAL A 330 -18.87 11.24 17.21
CA VAL A 330 -19.30 10.15 16.33
C VAL A 330 -18.45 8.91 16.56
N SER A 331 -17.13 9.05 16.64
CA SER A 331 -16.19 7.96 16.90
C SER A 331 -16.49 7.27 18.23
N ASP A 332 -16.64 8.02 19.31
CA ASP A 332 -16.93 7.48 20.65
C ASP A 332 -18.27 6.73 20.67
N THR A 333 -19.26 7.23 19.92
CA THR A 333 -20.55 6.56 19.77
C THR A 333 -20.43 5.27 18.95
N ALA A 334 -19.64 5.28 17.88
CA ALA A 334 -19.39 4.09 17.05
C ALA A 334 -18.65 3.00 17.84
N ILE A 335 -17.64 3.36 18.64
CA ILE A 335 -16.93 2.43 19.52
C ILE A 335 -17.88 1.87 20.58
N TRP A 336 -18.69 2.73 21.21
CA TRP A 336 -19.67 2.31 22.22
C TRP A 336 -20.71 1.33 21.67
N LEU A 337 -21.15 1.53 20.42
CA LEU A 337 -22.06 0.61 19.70
C LEU A 337 -21.35 -0.69 19.35
N TYR A 338 -20.13 -0.62 18.80
CA TYR A 338 -19.33 -1.79 18.43
C TYR A 338 -19.14 -2.74 19.61
N GLU A 339 -18.75 -2.23 20.77
CA GLU A 339 -18.51 -3.02 21.97
C GLU A 339 -19.74 -3.82 22.44
N ARG A 340 -20.94 -3.28 22.25
CA ARG A 340 -22.20 -3.96 22.61
C ARG A 340 -22.69 -4.95 21.57
N LEU A 341 -22.26 -4.78 20.32
CA LEU A 341 -22.76 -5.57 19.19
C LEU A 341 -21.76 -6.66 18.76
N LYS A 342 -20.47 -6.52 19.07
CA LYS A 342 -19.40 -7.39 18.54
C LYS A 342 -19.63 -8.87 18.82
N SER A 343 -20.08 -9.24 20.01
CA SER A 343 -20.32 -10.64 20.38
C SER A 343 -21.49 -11.24 19.59
N SER A 344 -22.64 -10.57 19.56
CA SER A 344 -23.83 -11.04 18.84
C SER A 344 -23.64 -11.08 17.32
N TRP A 345 -22.81 -10.19 16.79
CA TRP A 345 -22.54 -10.08 15.37
C TRP A 345 -21.26 -10.77 14.92
N GLN A 346 -20.51 -11.41 15.83
CA GLN A 346 -19.25 -12.09 15.56
C GLN A 346 -18.23 -11.16 14.87
N LEU A 347 -18.15 -9.91 15.32
CA LEU A 347 -17.16 -8.94 14.85
C LEU A 347 -15.84 -9.19 15.60
N ASN A 348 -14.93 -9.90 14.94
CA ASN A 348 -13.70 -10.41 15.56
C ASN A 348 -12.43 -9.84 14.92
N ASN A 349 -12.55 -8.89 13.98
CA ASN A 349 -11.37 -8.33 13.32
C ASN A 349 -10.76 -7.23 14.19
N LYS A 350 -9.45 -7.34 14.45
CA LYS A 350 -8.67 -6.41 15.27
C LYS A 350 -8.73 -4.96 14.75
N ASP A 351 -8.92 -4.77 13.44
CA ASP A 351 -8.94 -3.44 12.81
C ASP A 351 -10.35 -2.83 12.74
N ASP A 352 -11.42 -3.52 13.17
CA ASP A 352 -12.81 -3.04 13.05
C ASP A 352 -13.02 -1.71 13.80
N VAL A 353 -12.52 -1.60 15.03
CA VAL A 353 -12.59 -0.38 15.85
C VAL A 353 -11.82 0.77 15.19
N ALA A 354 -10.65 0.47 14.63
CA ALA A 354 -9.82 1.45 13.96
C ALA A 354 -10.51 1.98 12.68
N LEU A 355 -11.08 1.09 11.87
CA LEU A 355 -11.86 1.44 10.68
C LEU A 355 -13.07 2.33 11.01
N LEU A 356 -13.84 2.00 12.06
CA LEU A 356 -14.95 2.83 12.52
C LEU A 356 -14.48 4.21 12.98
N THR A 357 -13.39 4.26 13.75
CA THR A 357 -12.78 5.49 14.23
C THR A 357 -12.33 6.38 13.08
N TRP A 358 -11.62 5.82 12.10
CA TRP A 358 -11.16 6.56 10.93
C TRP A 358 -12.31 7.00 10.03
N ALA A 359 -13.33 6.16 9.84
CA ALA A 359 -14.51 6.51 9.07
C ALA A 359 -15.25 7.69 9.73
N ALA A 360 -15.44 7.66 11.06
CA ALA A 360 -16.01 8.77 11.81
C ALA A 360 -15.18 10.06 11.68
N LYS A 361 -13.84 9.96 11.69
CA LYS A 361 -12.95 11.11 11.48
C LYS A 361 -13.00 11.72 10.08
N LEU A 362 -13.38 10.93 9.07
CA LEU A 362 -13.34 11.34 7.67
C LEU A 362 -14.71 11.48 7.01
N HIS A 363 -15.81 11.11 7.67
CA HIS A 363 -17.12 11.06 7.01
C HIS A 363 -17.60 12.42 6.45
N GLU A 364 -17.10 13.53 6.99
CA GLU A 364 -17.46 14.88 6.55
C GLU A 364 -16.41 15.63 5.71
N ILE A 365 -15.29 15.00 5.31
CA ILE A 365 -14.28 15.70 4.49
C ILE A 365 -14.85 16.24 3.16
N GLY A 366 -15.92 15.63 2.65
CA GLY A 366 -16.66 16.07 1.47
C GLY A 366 -17.45 17.37 1.63
N LEU A 367 -17.59 17.92 2.85
CA LEU A 367 -18.17 19.26 3.06
C LEU A 367 -17.39 20.35 2.34
N SER A 368 -16.08 20.15 2.16
CA SER A 368 -15.22 21.02 1.36
C SER A 368 -15.62 21.10 -0.12
N ILE A 369 -16.39 20.13 -0.62
CA ILE A 369 -16.92 20.09 -1.98
C ILE A 369 -18.38 20.56 -1.99
N ASN A 370 -19.27 19.84 -1.29
CA ASN A 370 -20.69 20.17 -1.22
C ASN A 370 -21.38 19.44 -0.06
N SER A 371 -22.32 20.10 0.61
CA SER A 371 -23.15 19.49 1.66
C SER A 371 -24.17 18.50 1.08
N SER A 372 -24.67 18.75 -0.14
CA SER A 372 -25.47 17.80 -0.90
C SER A 372 -24.58 16.67 -1.40
N GLY A 373 -24.94 15.42 -1.10
CA GLY A 373 -24.16 14.26 -1.55
C GLY A 373 -22.81 14.10 -0.83
N ILE A 374 -22.58 14.76 0.30
CA ILE A 374 -21.39 14.66 1.16
C ILE A 374 -20.81 13.24 1.28
N ASN A 375 -21.61 12.20 1.48
CA ASN A 375 -21.13 10.82 1.61
C ASN A 375 -20.46 10.30 0.33
N LYS A 376 -20.91 10.76 -0.84
CA LYS A 376 -20.26 10.46 -2.13
C LYS A 376 -18.93 11.21 -2.25
N HIS A 377 -18.91 12.49 -1.89
CA HIS A 377 -17.72 13.34 -1.94
C HIS A 377 -16.64 12.88 -0.97
N SER A 378 -17.00 12.60 0.29
CA SER A 378 -16.08 12.07 1.29
C SER A 378 -15.52 10.72 0.85
N ALA A 379 -16.36 9.81 0.36
CA ALA A 379 -15.91 8.52 -0.14
C ALA A 379 -14.99 8.65 -1.37
N TYR A 380 -15.31 9.58 -2.29
CA TYR A 380 -14.48 9.87 -3.45
C TYR A 380 -13.11 10.38 -3.03
N ILE A 381 -13.05 11.35 -2.11
CA ILE A 381 -11.79 11.85 -1.57
C ILE A 381 -11.00 10.72 -0.93
N VAL A 382 -11.60 9.92 -0.04
CA VAL A 382 -10.89 8.81 0.61
C VAL A 382 -10.41 7.78 -0.40
N ALA A 383 -11.23 7.37 -1.36
CA ALA A 383 -10.88 6.35 -2.35
C ALA A 383 -9.77 6.77 -3.32
N ASN A 384 -9.60 8.08 -3.55
CA ASN A 384 -8.63 8.62 -4.51
C ASN A 384 -7.50 9.42 -3.85
N SER A 385 -7.48 9.50 -2.52
CA SER A 385 -6.39 10.13 -1.77
C SER A 385 -5.25 9.16 -1.53
N GLN A 386 -4.07 9.71 -1.29
CA GLN A 386 -2.93 8.96 -0.82
C GLN A 386 -3.08 8.78 0.69
N LEU A 387 -3.17 7.53 1.16
CA LEU A 387 -3.30 7.21 2.57
C LEU A 387 -2.10 6.35 3.04
N PRO A 388 -0.94 6.96 3.35
CA PRO A 388 0.21 6.25 3.87
C PRO A 388 -0.14 5.28 5.01
N GLY A 389 0.35 4.05 4.91
CA GLY A 389 0.10 2.98 5.88
C GLY A 389 -1.20 2.19 5.67
N PHE A 390 -2.04 2.57 4.70
CA PHE A 390 -3.23 1.80 4.32
C PHE A 390 -2.94 0.94 3.08
N THR A 391 -3.42 -0.30 3.11
CA THR A 391 -3.48 -1.16 1.92
C THR A 391 -4.64 -0.75 1.01
N GLN A 392 -4.65 -1.22 -0.23
CA GLN A 392 -5.77 -0.96 -1.16
C GLN A 392 -7.10 -1.51 -0.63
N GLN A 393 -7.08 -2.68 0.03
CA GLN A 393 -8.29 -3.27 0.61
C GLN A 393 -8.78 -2.47 1.82
N GLU A 394 -7.89 -2.03 2.71
CA GLU A 394 -8.27 -1.18 3.85
C GLU A 394 -8.87 0.15 3.40
N GLN A 395 -8.26 0.82 2.42
CA GLN A 395 -8.77 2.06 1.84
C GLN A 395 -10.13 1.87 1.15
N LEU A 396 -10.32 0.74 0.47
CA LEU A 396 -11.58 0.36 -0.16
C LEU A 396 -12.69 0.13 0.88
N ILE A 397 -12.38 -0.55 1.99
CA ILE A 397 -13.33 -0.75 3.11
C ILE A 397 -13.66 0.61 3.72
N LEU A 398 -12.66 1.41 4.09
CA LEU A 398 -12.85 2.73 4.70
C LEU A 398 -13.71 3.66 3.84
N SER A 399 -13.42 3.74 2.53
CA SER A 399 -14.22 4.53 1.60
C SER A 399 -15.65 3.98 1.44
N SER A 400 -15.84 2.66 1.51
CA SER A 400 -17.18 2.03 1.48
C SER A 400 -18.00 2.34 2.74
N LEU A 401 -17.38 2.32 3.93
CA LEU A 401 -18.03 2.73 5.18
C LEU A 401 -18.56 4.16 5.05
N ILE A 402 -17.72 5.07 4.55
CA ILE A 402 -18.07 6.48 4.34
C ILE A 402 -19.10 6.64 3.21
N ARG A 403 -19.02 5.86 2.13
CA ARG A 403 -19.95 5.98 1.00
C ARG A 403 -21.39 5.72 1.39
N PHE A 404 -21.60 4.82 2.34
CA PHE A 404 -22.91 4.31 2.73
C PHE A 404 -23.33 4.69 4.15
N TYR A 405 -22.70 5.68 4.80
CA TYR A 405 -23.09 6.13 6.14
C TYR A 405 -24.45 6.88 6.18
N ARG A 406 -25.01 7.30 5.04
CA ARG A 406 -26.34 7.94 4.98
C ARG A 406 -27.05 7.62 3.67
N LYS A 407 -28.37 7.90 3.64
CA LYS A 407 -29.27 7.60 2.51
C LYS A 407 -29.34 6.09 2.20
N LYS A 408 -29.92 5.71 1.06
CA LYS A 408 -30.11 4.31 0.64
C LYS A 408 -28.76 3.59 0.49
N ILE A 409 -28.67 2.37 1.02
CA ILE A 409 -27.56 1.45 0.75
C ILE A 409 -27.89 0.71 -0.54
N LYS A 410 -26.97 0.77 -1.51
CA LYS A 410 -27.12 0.16 -2.84
C LYS A 410 -26.10 -0.95 -2.94
N LEU A 411 -26.55 -2.20 -2.86
CA LEU A 411 -25.67 -3.38 -2.80
C LEU A 411 -24.90 -3.60 -4.10
N ASP A 412 -25.47 -3.19 -5.23
CA ASP A 412 -24.87 -3.18 -6.56
C ASP A 412 -23.69 -2.19 -6.69
N GLU A 413 -23.67 -1.14 -5.86
CA GLU A 413 -22.56 -0.17 -5.78
C GLU A 413 -21.51 -0.56 -4.72
N LEU A 414 -21.69 -1.67 -3.99
CA LEU A 414 -20.75 -2.10 -2.95
C LEU A 414 -19.60 -2.91 -3.56
N SER A 415 -18.37 -2.53 -3.21
CA SER A 415 -17.16 -3.18 -3.71
C SER A 415 -17.05 -4.64 -3.26
N GLU A 416 -16.33 -5.45 -4.03
CA GLU A 416 -15.90 -6.78 -3.59
C GLU A 416 -14.72 -6.66 -2.62
N PHE A 417 -14.81 -7.35 -1.48
CA PHE A 417 -13.81 -7.33 -0.43
C PHE A 417 -13.10 -8.69 -0.34
N ILE A 418 -11.79 -8.65 -0.18
CA ILE A 418 -10.95 -9.86 -0.10
C ILE A 418 -10.60 -10.21 1.35
N THR A 419 -10.38 -9.18 2.18
CA THR A 419 -9.95 -9.31 3.58
C THR A 419 -11.08 -9.51 4.58
N ILE A 420 -12.30 -9.14 4.21
CA ILE A 420 -13.45 -9.05 5.10
C ILE A 420 -14.72 -9.47 4.37
N SER A 421 -15.66 -10.10 5.07
CA SER A 421 -16.94 -10.48 4.46
C SER A 421 -17.81 -9.26 4.20
N GLN A 422 -18.62 -9.32 3.14
CA GLN A 422 -19.59 -8.27 2.82
C GLN A 422 -20.57 -8.03 3.99
N GLN A 423 -20.99 -9.09 4.68
CA GLN A 423 -21.91 -8.98 5.82
C GLN A 423 -21.27 -8.25 7.01
N GLN A 424 -19.99 -8.47 7.27
CA GLN A 424 -19.25 -7.74 8.30
C GLN A 424 -19.14 -6.25 7.95
N VAL A 425 -18.83 -5.91 6.69
CA VAL A 425 -18.81 -4.50 6.24
C VAL A 425 -20.18 -3.84 6.40
N LEU A 426 -21.28 -4.53 6.08
CA LEU A 426 -22.64 -4.01 6.28
C LEU A 426 -22.98 -3.76 7.76
N LYS A 427 -22.48 -4.62 8.66
CA LYS A 427 -22.61 -4.41 10.12
C LYS A 427 -21.83 -3.19 10.60
N LEU A 428 -20.60 -2.98 10.12
CA LEU A 428 -19.81 -1.78 10.41
C LEU A 428 -20.44 -0.51 9.83
N ILE A 429 -20.98 -0.57 8.61
CA ILE A 429 -21.78 0.51 8.02
C ILE A 429 -22.94 0.84 8.97
N THR A 430 -23.69 -0.16 9.42
CA THR A 430 -24.84 0.04 10.32
C THR A 430 -24.42 0.74 11.62
N ILE A 431 -23.31 0.34 12.23
CA ILE A 431 -22.75 0.99 13.43
C ILE A 431 -22.44 2.47 13.14
N LEU A 432 -21.73 2.76 12.06
CA LEU A 432 -21.38 4.14 11.69
C LEU A 432 -22.61 5.00 11.40
N ARG A 433 -23.60 4.44 10.70
CA ARG A 433 -24.88 5.11 10.39
C ARG A 433 -25.60 5.55 11.65
N LEU A 434 -25.74 4.65 12.62
CA LEU A 434 -26.38 4.94 13.90
C LEU A 434 -25.56 5.91 14.75
N ALA A 435 -24.23 5.75 14.79
CA ALA A 435 -23.36 6.68 15.49
C ALA A 435 -23.52 8.12 14.99
N ILE A 436 -23.62 8.32 13.67
CA ILE A 436 -23.85 9.63 13.07
C ILE A 436 -25.27 10.11 13.34
N LEU A 437 -26.27 9.22 13.20
CA LEU A 437 -27.69 9.53 13.47
C LEU A 437 -27.88 10.09 14.89
N PHE A 438 -27.25 9.47 15.89
CA PHE A 438 -27.32 9.92 17.29
C PHE A 438 -26.54 11.21 17.58
N ASN A 439 -25.69 11.66 16.65
CA ASN A 439 -24.88 12.87 16.81
C ASN A 439 -25.27 14.01 15.84
N GLN A 440 -26.36 13.87 15.08
CA GLN A 440 -26.76 14.83 14.04
C GLN A 440 -26.88 16.27 14.53
N LYS A 441 -27.35 16.48 15.77
CA LYS A 441 -27.53 17.81 16.35
C LYS A 441 -26.22 18.48 16.78
N ARG A 442 -25.09 17.76 16.74
CA ARG A 442 -23.74 18.22 17.14
C ARG A 442 -23.62 18.73 18.60
N GLN A 443 -24.60 18.46 19.46
CA GLN A 443 -24.61 18.89 20.87
C GLN A 443 -24.02 17.81 21.80
N VAL A 444 -23.33 18.24 22.86
CA VAL A 444 -22.65 17.35 23.83
C VAL A 444 -23.65 16.68 24.79
N SER A 445 -24.75 17.35 25.12
CA SER A 445 -25.67 17.00 26.22
C SER A 445 -26.84 16.08 25.85
N GLN A 446 -26.83 15.43 24.68
CA GLN A 446 -28.01 14.70 24.16
C GLN A 446 -27.71 13.26 23.73
N LYS A 447 -26.79 12.54 24.38
CA LYS A 447 -26.70 11.09 24.12
C LYS A 447 -27.96 10.43 24.70
N PRO A 448 -28.80 9.76 23.89
CA PRO A 448 -30.00 9.10 24.40
C PRO A 448 -29.61 8.08 25.47
N ASN A 449 -30.31 8.07 26.59
CA ASN A 449 -30.23 6.93 27.49
C ASN A 449 -30.96 5.77 26.82
N MET A 450 -30.20 4.77 26.37
CA MET A 450 -30.73 3.66 25.58
C MET A 450 -29.96 2.37 25.85
N GLU A 451 -30.68 1.27 25.83
CA GLU A 451 -30.13 -0.08 25.77
C GLU A 451 -30.10 -0.53 24.32
N ILE A 452 -29.00 -1.17 23.93
CA ILE A 452 -28.87 -1.73 22.59
C ILE A 452 -28.43 -3.19 22.69
N SER A 453 -29.10 -4.04 21.93
CA SER A 453 -28.77 -5.45 21.81
C SER A 453 -28.98 -5.92 20.37
N ALA A 454 -28.39 -7.05 20.02
CA ALA A 454 -28.58 -7.65 18.72
C ALA A 454 -28.61 -9.17 18.78
N ASN A 455 -29.24 -9.77 17.77
CA ASN A 455 -29.01 -11.14 17.36
C ASN A 455 -28.31 -11.15 15.98
N SER A 456 -28.25 -12.29 15.30
CA SER A 456 -27.53 -12.43 14.02
C SER A 456 -27.98 -11.45 12.92
N ILE A 457 -29.27 -11.09 12.88
CA ILE A 457 -29.88 -10.25 11.82
C ILE A 457 -30.75 -9.10 12.35
N GLY A 458 -31.06 -9.08 13.65
CA GLY A 458 -31.90 -8.10 14.32
C GLY A 458 -31.09 -7.19 15.23
N LEU A 459 -31.36 -5.89 15.18
CA LEU A 459 -30.83 -4.86 16.06
C LEU A 459 -31.99 -4.25 16.84
N PHE A 460 -31.88 -4.22 18.17
CA PHE A 460 -32.92 -3.76 19.07
C PHE A 460 -32.38 -2.58 19.87
N ILE A 461 -33.05 -1.44 19.76
CA ILE A 461 -32.72 -0.22 20.50
C ILE A 461 -33.92 0.11 21.39
N LYS A 462 -33.71 0.05 22.69
CA LYS A 462 -34.72 0.40 23.69
C LYS A 462 -34.35 1.73 24.31
N PHE A 463 -35.16 2.76 24.11
CA PHE A 463 -34.94 4.06 24.73
C PHE A 463 -35.56 4.06 26.14
N CYS A 464 -34.92 4.75 27.09
CA CYS A 464 -35.51 4.95 28.41
C CYS A 464 -36.67 5.95 28.32
N ASP A 465 -37.68 5.75 29.18
CA ASP A 465 -38.84 6.65 29.31
C ASP A 465 -39.57 6.93 27.98
N ASN A 466 -40.25 8.07 27.87
CA ASN A 466 -40.93 8.52 26.66
C ASN A 466 -39.99 9.27 25.68
N TYR A 467 -38.67 8.99 25.72
CA TYR A 467 -37.65 9.78 25.00
C TYR A 467 -37.92 9.92 23.50
N LEU A 468 -38.34 8.85 22.82
CA LEU A 468 -38.69 8.93 21.39
C LEU A 468 -39.93 9.80 21.12
N GLN A 469 -40.91 9.78 22.03
CA GLN A 469 -42.12 10.62 21.92
C GLN A 469 -41.77 12.10 22.08
N GLU A 470 -40.82 12.41 22.96
CA GLU A 470 -40.31 13.77 23.16
C GLU A 470 -39.37 14.23 22.02
N HIS A 471 -38.87 13.31 21.21
CA HIS A 471 -37.92 13.57 20.12
C HIS A 471 -38.41 13.03 18.77
N THR A 472 -39.56 13.54 18.33
CA THR A 472 -40.26 13.12 17.10
C THR A 472 -39.40 13.12 15.83
N LEU A 473 -38.44 14.04 15.69
CA LEU A 473 -37.51 14.06 14.55
C LEU A 473 -36.58 12.84 14.55
N LEU A 474 -36.07 12.46 15.73
CA LEU A 474 -35.22 11.27 15.88
C LEU A 474 -36.01 9.99 15.57
N GLN A 475 -37.27 9.93 16.01
CA GLN A 475 -38.17 8.82 15.68
C GLN A 475 -38.34 8.69 14.16
N ALA A 476 -38.65 9.78 13.45
CA ALA A 476 -38.80 9.76 11.99
C ALA A 476 -37.50 9.35 11.26
N ASP A 477 -36.35 9.79 11.75
CA ASP A 477 -35.04 9.39 11.22
C ASP A 477 -34.79 7.88 11.43
N LEU A 478 -35.13 7.34 12.60
CA LEU A 478 -35.01 5.91 12.88
C LEU A 478 -35.95 5.07 12.02
N GLU A 479 -37.20 5.49 11.81
CA GLU A 479 -38.15 4.81 10.91
C GLU A 479 -37.66 4.80 9.45
N LEU A 480 -37.00 5.87 9.01
CA LEU A 480 -36.33 5.89 7.71
C LEU A 480 -35.13 4.92 7.68
N GLU A 481 -34.35 4.89 8.74
CA GLU A 481 -33.20 4.02 8.89
C GLU A 481 -33.58 2.53 8.89
N GLN A 482 -34.66 2.17 9.58
CA GLN A 482 -35.26 0.83 9.55
C GLN A 482 -35.55 0.35 8.11
N ARG A 483 -36.12 1.24 7.29
CA ARG A 483 -36.41 0.93 5.87
C ARG A 483 -35.15 0.74 5.04
N TYR A 484 -34.06 1.45 5.35
CA TYR A 484 -32.79 1.28 4.66
C TYR A 484 -32.08 -0.01 5.06
N LEU A 485 -32.00 -0.30 6.36
CA LEU A 485 -31.31 -1.48 6.89
C LEU A 485 -32.02 -2.79 6.51
N LYS A 486 -33.36 -2.79 6.46
CA LYS A 486 -34.14 -3.95 6.03
C LYS A 486 -33.75 -4.44 4.62
N LYS A 487 -33.36 -3.53 3.72
CA LYS A 487 -32.93 -3.87 2.35
C LYS A 487 -31.58 -4.60 2.28
N VAL A 488 -30.79 -4.55 3.35
CA VAL A 488 -29.49 -5.22 3.45
C VAL A 488 -29.50 -6.35 4.48
N GLY A 489 -30.69 -6.84 4.84
CA GLY A 489 -30.86 -7.99 5.72
C GLY A 489 -30.69 -7.68 7.21
N ILE A 490 -30.75 -6.42 7.64
CA ILE A 490 -30.66 -6.01 9.05
C ILE A 490 -32.00 -5.42 9.49
N ALA A 491 -32.68 -6.10 10.42
CA ALA A 491 -33.94 -5.63 10.99
C ALA A 491 -33.66 -4.74 12.21
N LEU A 492 -33.80 -3.42 12.04
CA LEU A 492 -33.75 -2.47 13.16
C LEU A 492 -35.13 -2.37 13.81
N ASN A 493 -35.20 -2.57 15.12
CA ASN A 493 -36.39 -2.39 15.94
C ASN A 493 -36.07 -1.34 17.01
N CYS A 494 -36.91 -0.32 17.12
CA CYS A 494 -36.78 0.73 18.11
C CYS A 494 -38.03 0.74 18.97
N SER A 495 -37.87 0.70 20.29
CA SER A 495 -38.97 0.67 21.27
C SER A 495 -38.75 1.67 22.38
#